data_AF-D2UXB3-F1
#
_entry.id   AF-D2UXB3-F1
#
_cell.length_a   1.000
_cell.length_b   1.000
_cell.length_c   1.000
_cell.angle_alpha   90.00
_cell.angle_beta   90.00
_cell.angle_gamma   90.00
#
_symmetry.space_group_name_H-M   'P 1'
#
loop_
_entity.id
_entity.type
_entity.pdbx_description
1 polymer ?
#
loop_
_entity_poly.entity_id
_entity_poly.type
_entity_poly.pdbx_seq_one_letter_code
_entity_poly.pdbx_strand_id
1 'polypeptide(L)'
;PRKAPDILQIVHCSLEDLYKGKTKRIKITKQVLNSDGFSTRKESKILTFPIKRGFKKGTKIRFENEGDQAQGVIPADVVFEIEEQPHHIFQRDSNNLIYTPNISLKEALSGSVIEVKTLDDRILRIPLNDIVHPNYSISVTGEGMPLSKNPEQRGDLIIKPNIVFPRFLDNYQKEMIKKLLP
;
A
#
# COMPACT_ATOMS: atom_id res chain seq x y z
N PRO A 1 14.49 -20.00 -33.60
CA PRO A 1 15.10 -19.12 -32.58
C PRO A 1 14.43 -19.31 -31.20
N ARG A 2 15.23 -19.44 -30.14
CA ARG A 2 14.76 -19.63 -28.75
C ARG A 2 14.59 -18.26 -28.09
N LYS A 3 13.49 -18.07 -27.33
CA LYS A 3 13.29 -16.87 -26.52
C LYS A 3 14.12 -16.94 -25.24
N ALA A 4 14.81 -15.84 -24.93
CA ALA A 4 15.52 -15.68 -23.67
C ALA A 4 14.53 -15.64 -22.48
N PRO A 5 14.92 -16.08 -21.28
CA PRO A 5 14.05 -16.04 -20.11
C PRO A 5 13.69 -14.61 -19.71
N ASP A 6 12.47 -14.42 -19.21
CA ASP A 6 11.98 -13.11 -18.76
C ASP A 6 12.86 -12.48 -17.67
N ILE A 7 13.06 -11.17 -17.75
CA ILE A 7 13.76 -10.37 -16.74
C ILE A 7 12.70 -9.77 -15.80
N LEU A 8 12.67 -10.22 -14.55
CA LEU A 8 11.76 -9.69 -13.54
C LEU A 8 12.40 -8.49 -12.81
N GLN A 9 11.69 -7.37 -12.77
CA GLN A 9 12.09 -6.18 -12.02
C GLN A 9 10.99 -5.75 -11.04
N ILE A 10 11.35 -5.65 -9.76
CA ILE A 10 10.42 -5.23 -8.71
C ILE A 10 10.28 -3.71 -8.69
N VAL A 11 9.04 -3.23 -8.62
CA VAL A 11 8.70 -1.82 -8.52
C VAL A 11 8.00 -1.57 -7.20
N HIS A 12 8.77 -1.07 -6.23
CA HIS A 12 8.23 -0.67 -4.93
C HIS A 12 7.33 0.56 -5.07
N CYS A 13 6.10 0.49 -4.57
CA CYS A 13 5.11 1.56 -4.62
C CYS A 13 4.56 1.83 -3.22
N SER A 14 4.42 3.09 -2.84
CA SER A 14 3.75 3.47 -1.59
C SER A 14 2.22 3.34 -1.74
N LEU A 15 1.49 3.41 -0.64
CA LEU A 15 0.02 3.41 -0.70
C LEU A 15 -0.51 4.65 -1.42
N GLU A 16 0.13 5.80 -1.27
CA GLU A 16 -0.21 7.04 -1.99
C GLU A 16 -0.03 6.88 -3.50
N ASP A 17 1.07 6.25 -3.94
CA ASP A 17 1.32 5.95 -5.36
C ASP A 17 0.19 5.07 -5.93
N LEU A 18 -0.27 4.08 -5.16
CA LEU A 18 -1.33 3.15 -5.54
C LEU A 18 -2.74 3.75 -5.41
N TYR A 19 -2.90 4.78 -4.59
CA TYR A 19 -4.17 5.47 -4.35
C TYR A 19 -4.44 6.57 -5.38
N LYS A 20 -3.43 7.43 -5.61
CA LYS A 20 -3.50 8.57 -6.54
C LYS A 20 -3.19 8.15 -7.97
N GLY A 21 -2.46 7.04 -8.14
CA GLY A 21 -1.87 6.66 -9.42
C GLY A 21 -0.60 7.47 -9.69
N LYS A 22 0.34 6.89 -10.43
CA LYS A 22 1.64 7.50 -10.71
C LYS A 22 2.22 6.95 -11.99
N THR A 23 3.06 7.73 -12.67
CA THR A 23 3.88 7.21 -13.76
C THR A 23 5.31 7.07 -13.28
N LYS A 24 5.85 5.85 -13.33
CA LYS A 24 7.29 5.61 -13.12
C LYS A 24 7.98 5.48 -14.46
N ARG A 25 9.18 6.08 -14.56
CA ARG A 25 10.06 5.96 -15.73
C ARG A 25 11.30 5.22 -15.29
N ILE A 26 11.59 4.10 -15.93
CA ILE A 26 12.71 3.23 -15.59
C ILE A 26 13.63 3.17 -16.80
N LYS A 27 14.88 3.58 -16.60
CA LYS A 27 15.91 3.47 -17.64
C LYS A 27 16.46 2.04 -17.61
N ILE A 28 16.34 1.34 -18.72
CA ILE A 28 17.01 0.07 -18.96
C ILE A 28 18.19 0.28 -19.91
N THR A 29 19.19 -0.58 -19.80
CA THR A 29 20.29 -0.67 -20.78
C THR A 29 20.27 -2.07 -21.35
N LYS A 30 20.27 -2.19 -22.67
CA LYS A 30 20.25 -3.47 -23.37
C LYS A 30 21.25 -3.51 -24.50
N GLN A 31 21.66 -4.71 -24.90
CA GLN A 31 22.42 -4.94 -26.12
C GLN A 31 21.48 -4.95 -27.33
N VAL A 32 21.86 -4.25 -28.39
CA VAL A 32 21.12 -4.17 -29.65
C VAL A 32 22.04 -4.63 -30.78
N LEU A 33 21.53 -5.50 -31.65
CA LEU A 33 22.28 -5.99 -32.79
C LEU A 33 22.51 -4.86 -33.79
N ASN A 34 23.73 -4.74 -34.29
CA ASN A 34 24.06 -3.79 -35.35
C ASN A 34 23.59 -4.30 -36.71
N SER A 35 23.62 -3.42 -37.72
CA SER A 35 23.19 -3.74 -39.08
C SER A 35 24.00 -4.86 -39.74
N ASP A 36 25.20 -5.15 -39.23
CA ASP A 36 26.03 -6.27 -39.68
C ASP A 36 25.48 -7.65 -39.26
N GLY A 37 24.51 -7.69 -38.34
CA GLY A 37 23.90 -8.93 -37.86
C GLY A 37 24.77 -9.76 -36.92
N PHE A 38 25.96 -9.27 -36.54
CA PHE A 38 26.93 -9.99 -35.71
C PHE A 38 27.39 -9.19 -34.49
N SER A 39 27.71 -7.90 -34.65
CA SER A 39 28.18 -7.08 -33.54
C SER A 39 27.01 -6.46 -32.76
N THR A 40 27.23 -6.16 -31.49
CA THR A 40 26.22 -5.54 -30.62
C THR A 40 26.72 -4.22 -30.05
N ARG A 41 25.81 -3.29 -29.80
CA ARG A 41 26.07 -2.05 -29.05
C ARG A 41 25.13 -1.94 -27.85
N LYS A 42 25.58 -1.23 -26.81
CA LYS A 42 24.72 -0.87 -25.68
C LYS A 42 23.80 0.28 -26.07
N GLU A 43 22.52 0.12 -25.79
CA GLU A 43 21.50 1.15 -25.99
C GLU A 43 20.71 1.34 -24.70
N SER A 44 20.46 2.60 -24.34
CA SER A 44 19.61 2.96 -23.20
C SER A 44 18.21 3.30 -23.67
N LYS A 45 17.19 2.74 -23.02
CA LYS A 45 15.78 3.05 -23.28
C LYS A 45 15.06 3.36 -21.99
N ILE A 46 14.14 4.32 -22.02
CA ILE A 46 13.26 4.62 -20.90
C ILE A 46 11.94 3.90 -21.13
N LEU A 47 11.61 2.99 -20.21
CA LEU A 47 10.31 2.34 -20.16
C LEU A 47 9.39 3.14 -19.22
N THR A 48 8.19 3.46 -19.70
CA THR A 48 7.19 4.21 -18.95
C THR A 48 6.16 3.23 -18.38
N PHE A 49 6.13 3.12 -17.07
CA PHE A 49 5.29 2.21 -16.30
C PHE A 49 4.16 3.00 -15.62
N PRO A 50 2.91 2.92 -16.13
CA PRO A 50 1.77 3.57 -15.50
C PRO A 50 1.27 2.72 -14.32
N ILE A 51 1.45 3.22 -13.09
CA ILE A 51 0.81 2.71 -11.87
C ILE A 51 -0.61 3.26 -11.84
N LYS A 52 -1.59 2.42 -12.17
CA LYS A 52 -3.00 2.81 -12.09
C LYS A 52 -3.49 2.73 -10.64
N ARG A 53 -4.49 3.56 -10.35
CA ARG A 53 -5.20 3.58 -9.07
C ARG A 53 -5.74 2.19 -8.75
N GLY A 54 -5.54 1.73 -7.52
CA GLY A 54 -6.06 0.46 -7.03
C GLY A 54 -5.25 -0.78 -7.44
N PHE A 55 -4.14 -0.62 -8.17
CA PHE A 55 -3.20 -1.72 -8.41
C PHE A 55 -2.81 -2.41 -7.10
N LYS A 56 -2.65 -3.73 -7.15
CA LYS A 56 -2.36 -4.59 -6.01
C LYS A 56 -0.94 -5.16 -6.13
N LYS A 57 -0.37 -5.58 -5.00
CA LYS A 57 0.83 -6.43 -4.98
C LYS A 57 0.72 -7.56 -6.01
N GLY A 58 1.80 -7.80 -6.76
CA GLY A 58 1.88 -8.85 -7.78
C GLY A 58 1.32 -8.47 -9.15
N THR A 59 0.80 -7.25 -9.33
CA THR A 59 0.41 -6.77 -10.66
C THR A 59 1.65 -6.69 -11.56
N LYS A 60 1.58 -7.35 -12.73
CA LYS A 60 2.69 -7.42 -13.71
C LYS A 60 2.41 -6.58 -14.94
N ILE A 61 3.40 -5.83 -15.41
CA ILE A 61 3.41 -5.17 -16.73
C ILE A 61 4.59 -5.69 -17.52
N ARG A 62 4.30 -6.25 -18.70
CA ARG A 62 5.28 -6.87 -19.59
C ARG A 62 5.64 -5.90 -20.71
N PHE A 63 6.94 -5.71 -20.92
CA PHE A 63 7.50 -5.03 -22.07
C PHE A 63 8.21 -6.07 -22.93
N GLU A 64 7.60 -6.39 -24.07
CA GLU A 64 8.05 -7.47 -24.92
C GLU A 64 9.38 -7.16 -25.60
N ASN A 65 10.28 -8.14 -25.62
CA ASN A 65 11.57 -8.08 -26.33
C ASN A 65 12.46 -6.87 -25.93
N GLU A 66 12.37 -6.40 -24.68
CA GLU A 66 13.19 -5.30 -24.15
C GLU A 66 14.51 -5.76 -23.50
N GLY A 67 14.78 -7.07 -23.46
CA GLY A 67 16.08 -7.61 -23.06
C GLY A 67 17.17 -7.49 -24.12
N ASP A 68 18.31 -8.13 -23.84
CA ASP A 68 19.46 -8.14 -24.75
C ASP A 68 19.15 -8.87 -26.07
N GLN A 69 19.60 -8.28 -27.18
CA GLN A 69 19.55 -8.88 -28.50
C GLN A 69 20.84 -9.63 -28.80
N ALA A 70 20.70 -10.81 -29.42
CA ALA A 70 21.81 -11.61 -29.93
C ALA A 70 21.38 -12.37 -31.19
N GLN A 71 22.35 -12.77 -32.02
CA GLN A 71 22.08 -13.50 -33.25
C GLN A 71 21.34 -14.82 -32.95
N GLY A 72 20.21 -15.06 -33.64
CA GLY A 72 19.42 -16.28 -33.48
C GLY A 72 18.62 -16.39 -32.18
N VAL A 73 18.61 -15.35 -31.34
CA VAL A 73 17.90 -15.30 -30.05
C VAL A 73 16.78 -14.28 -30.10
N ILE A 74 15.58 -14.66 -29.65
CA ILE A 74 14.50 -13.69 -29.42
C ILE A 74 14.76 -13.04 -28.05
N PRO A 75 14.80 -11.69 -27.95
CA PRO A 75 15.11 -11.01 -26.71
C PRO A 75 14.14 -11.35 -25.58
N ALA A 76 14.62 -11.24 -24.34
CA ALA A 76 13.79 -11.44 -23.16
C ALA A 76 12.71 -10.35 -23.04
N ASP A 77 11.60 -10.68 -22.39
CA ASP A 77 10.67 -9.66 -21.95
C ASP A 77 11.14 -9.06 -20.62
N VAL A 78 10.96 -7.76 -20.45
CA VAL A 78 11.14 -7.10 -19.15
C VAL A 78 9.79 -7.03 -18.48
N VAL A 79 9.65 -7.71 -17.34
CA VAL A 79 8.41 -7.78 -16.57
C VAL A 79 8.58 -6.99 -15.30
N PHE A 80 7.81 -5.92 -15.15
CA PHE A 80 7.74 -5.16 -13.90
C PHE A 80 6.65 -5.72 -13.01
N GLU A 81 6.98 -6.06 -11.77
CA GLU A 81 6.03 -6.53 -10.77
C GLU A 81 5.92 -5.52 -9.61
N ILE A 82 4.70 -5.17 -9.25
CA ILE A 82 4.43 -4.23 -8.16
C ILE A 82 4.65 -4.91 -6.82
N GLU A 83 5.43 -4.25 -5.97
CA GLU A 83 5.52 -4.55 -4.55
C GLU A 83 5.07 -3.34 -3.73
N GLU A 84 4.23 -3.60 -2.73
CA GLU A 84 3.69 -2.55 -1.86
C GLU A 84 4.68 -2.29 -0.71
N GLN A 85 4.99 -1.02 -0.49
CA GLN A 85 5.84 -0.60 0.62
C GLN A 85 5.03 -0.56 1.92
N PRO A 86 5.60 -1.00 3.06
CA PRO A 86 4.99 -0.78 4.36
C PRO A 86 4.71 0.70 4.59
N HIS A 87 3.52 1.01 5.08
CA HIS A 87 3.13 2.37 5.43
C HIS A 87 3.10 2.54 6.95
N HIS A 88 3.57 3.68 7.43
CA HIS A 88 3.74 3.99 8.85
C HIS A 88 2.44 4.20 9.65
N ILE A 89 1.28 4.13 9.01
CA ILE A 89 -0.05 4.47 9.59
C ILE A 89 -1.04 3.38 9.20
N PHE A 90 -1.13 3.11 7.90
CA PHE A 90 -2.09 2.18 7.36
C PHE A 90 -1.47 0.84 7.03
N GLN A 91 -2.23 -0.22 7.26
CA GLN A 91 -1.98 -1.53 6.67
C GLN A 91 -3.04 -1.76 5.60
N ARG A 92 -2.64 -2.04 4.37
CA ARG A 92 -3.60 -2.39 3.31
C ARG A 92 -4.11 -3.81 3.50
N ASP A 93 -5.42 -3.99 3.40
CA ASP A 93 -6.09 -5.28 3.34
C ASP A 93 -6.99 -5.33 2.11
N SER A 94 -6.49 -5.93 1.02
CA SER A 94 -7.15 -5.93 -0.29
C SER A 94 -7.47 -4.49 -0.78
N ASN A 95 -8.73 -4.05 -0.70
CA ASN A 95 -9.14 -2.69 -1.04
C ASN A 95 -9.41 -1.82 0.19
N ASN A 96 -9.33 -2.39 1.40
CA ASN A 96 -9.53 -1.69 2.64
C ASN A 96 -8.19 -1.19 3.19
N LEU A 97 -8.26 -0.19 4.05
CA LEU A 97 -7.14 0.28 4.86
C LEU A 97 -7.44 -0.02 6.32
N ILE A 98 -6.49 -0.60 7.03
CA ILE A 98 -6.55 -0.81 8.47
C ILE A 98 -5.74 0.28 9.14
N TYR A 99 -6.35 0.97 10.10
CA TYR A 99 -5.69 1.96 10.95
C TYR A 99 -5.82 1.54 12.42
N THR A 100 -4.70 1.49 13.12
CA THR A 100 -4.63 1.01 14.52
C THR A 100 -4.13 2.13 15.43
N PRO A 101 -4.97 3.12 15.77
CA PRO A 101 -4.58 4.20 16.68
C PRO A 101 -4.45 3.68 18.10
N ASN A 102 -3.50 4.24 18.86
CA ASN A 102 -3.47 4.05 20.30
C ASN A 102 -4.47 4.99 20.96
N ILE A 103 -5.33 4.44 21.83
CA ILE A 103 -6.22 5.23 22.70
C ILE A 103 -5.99 4.82 24.15
N SER A 104 -6.16 5.74 25.09
CA SER A 104 -6.08 5.42 26.52
C SER A 104 -7.30 4.62 26.98
N LEU A 105 -7.16 3.87 28.08
CA LEU A 105 -8.31 3.22 28.74
C LEU A 105 -9.41 4.22 29.11
N LYS A 106 -9.04 5.47 29.46
CA LYS A 106 -10.00 6.54 29.74
C LYS A 106 -10.85 6.82 28.49
N GLU A 107 -10.20 7.12 27.37
CA GLU A 107 -10.89 7.39 26.10
C GLU A 107 -11.74 6.21 25.63
N ALA A 108 -11.27 4.99 25.84
CA ALA A 108 -12.01 3.78 25.51
C ALA A 108 -13.33 3.64 26.31
N LEU A 109 -13.36 4.11 27.56
CA LEU A 109 -14.52 4.00 28.46
C LEU A 109 -15.41 5.24 28.45
N SER A 110 -14.85 6.44 28.21
CA SER A 110 -15.58 7.71 28.30
C SER A 110 -15.86 8.38 26.95
N GLY A 111 -15.45 7.74 25.85
CA GLY A 111 -15.50 8.29 24.51
C GLY A 111 -14.32 9.18 24.16
N SER A 112 -14.07 9.33 22.87
CA SER A 112 -13.02 10.17 22.28
C SER A 112 -13.32 10.46 20.80
N VAL A 113 -12.47 11.25 20.13
CA VAL A 113 -12.52 11.46 18.69
C VAL A 113 -11.17 11.06 18.10
N ILE A 114 -11.19 10.11 17.18
CA ILE A 114 -10.00 9.73 16.41
C ILE A 114 -9.84 10.70 15.26
N GLU A 115 -8.68 11.35 15.18
CA GLU A 115 -8.27 12.11 14.01
C GLU A 115 -7.30 11.26 13.16
N VAL A 116 -7.59 11.14 11.87
CA VAL A 116 -6.73 10.41 10.93
C VAL A 116 -6.50 11.24 9.67
N LYS A 117 -5.23 11.38 9.30
CA LYS A 117 -4.83 11.97 8.01
C LYS A 117 -4.89 10.90 6.93
N THR A 118 -5.76 11.07 5.93
CA THR A 118 -5.98 10.11 4.84
C THR A 118 -4.87 10.19 3.79
N LEU A 119 -4.84 9.22 2.86
CA LEU A 119 -3.86 9.18 1.75
C LEU A 119 -4.02 10.34 0.75
N ASP A 120 -5.18 10.99 0.71
CA ASP A 120 -5.45 12.22 -0.05
C ASP A 120 -5.32 13.49 0.80
N ASP A 121 -4.63 13.41 1.94
CA ASP A 121 -4.27 14.53 2.80
C ASP A 121 -5.44 15.23 3.53
N ARG A 122 -6.66 14.67 3.47
CA ARG A 122 -7.80 15.12 4.30
C ARG A 122 -7.62 14.67 5.75
N ILE A 123 -8.26 15.37 6.67
CA ILE A 123 -8.36 14.95 8.07
C ILE A 123 -9.79 14.45 8.31
N LEU A 124 -9.93 13.19 8.69
CA LEU A 124 -11.20 12.63 9.13
C LEU A 124 -11.27 12.64 10.66
N ARG A 125 -12.43 13.01 11.20
CA ARG A 125 -12.74 12.99 12.62
C ARG A 125 -13.81 11.94 12.87
N ILE A 126 -13.43 10.84 13.52
CA ILE A 126 -14.32 9.72 13.82
C ILE A 126 -14.65 9.72 15.31
N PRO A 127 -15.88 10.05 15.71
CA PRO A 127 -16.29 9.97 17.12
C PRO A 127 -16.41 8.52 17.57
N LEU A 128 -15.88 8.23 18.76
CA LEU A 128 -16.06 6.99 19.50
C LEU A 128 -17.04 7.28 20.64
N ASN A 129 -18.32 6.98 20.41
CA ASN A 129 -19.38 7.24 21.39
C ASN A 129 -19.67 6.02 22.28
N ASP A 130 -19.41 4.82 21.76
CA ASP A 130 -19.61 3.56 22.49
C ASP A 130 -18.34 3.14 23.25
N ILE A 131 -18.50 2.21 24.19
CA ILE A 131 -17.37 1.60 24.89
C ILE A 131 -16.50 0.83 23.89
N VAL A 132 -15.24 1.20 23.81
CA VAL A 132 -14.23 0.55 22.97
C VAL A 132 -13.57 -0.56 23.77
N HIS A 133 -13.77 -1.81 23.36
CA HIS A 133 -13.15 -2.99 23.95
C HIS A 133 -11.98 -3.50 23.06
N PRO A 134 -11.12 -4.42 23.53
CA PRO A 134 -9.91 -4.84 22.79
C PRO A 134 -10.14 -5.40 21.37
N ASN A 135 -11.34 -5.91 21.09
CA ASN A 135 -11.72 -6.44 19.76
C ASN A 135 -12.64 -5.49 18.99
N TYR A 136 -12.80 -4.25 19.47
CA TYR A 136 -13.65 -3.27 18.84
C TYR A 136 -13.09 -2.89 17.47
N SER A 137 -13.99 -2.72 16.51
CA SER A 137 -13.65 -2.18 15.21
C SER A 137 -14.80 -1.37 14.65
N ILE A 138 -14.48 -0.29 13.95
CA ILE A 138 -15.45 0.53 13.24
C ILE A 138 -14.98 0.69 11.78
N SER A 139 -15.93 0.60 10.85
CA SER A 139 -15.67 0.83 9.43
C SER A 139 -16.14 2.21 9.02
N VAL A 140 -15.30 2.95 8.31
CA VAL A 140 -15.65 4.21 7.65
C VAL A 140 -15.75 3.93 6.15
N THR A 141 -16.99 3.87 5.67
CA THR A 141 -17.30 3.46 4.30
C THR A 141 -16.66 4.38 3.26
N GLY A 142 -16.03 3.80 2.24
CA GLY A 142 -15.48 4.55 1.10
C GLY A 142 -14.14 5.26 1.36
N GLU A 143 -13.54 5.09 2.54
CA GLU A 143 -12.27 5.71 2.93
C GLU A 143 -11.05 4.77 2.79
N GLY A 144 -11.21 3.65 2.07
CA GLY A 144 -10.15 2.72 1.72
C GLY A 144 -9.45 3.00 0.38
N MET A 145 -8.85 1.97 -0.20
CA MET A 145 -8.16 2.03 -1.50
C MET A 145 -9.16 2.00 -2.68
N PRO A 146 -8.84 2.66 -3.82
CA PRO A 146 -9.62 2.53 -5.04
C PRO A 146 -9.67 1.09 -5.55
N LEU A 147 -10.79 0.70 -6.16
CA LEU A 147 -10.90 -0.59 -6.83
C LEU A 147 -10.20 -0.53 -8.20
N SER A 148 -9.27 -1.45 -8.47
CA SER A 148 -8.52 -1.49 -9.76
C SER A 148 -9.42 -1.49 -11.01
N LYS A 149 -10.56 -2.21 -10.94
CA LYS A 149 -11.52 -2.29 -12.06
C LYS A 149 -12.46 -1.08 -12.16
N ASN A 150 -12.75 -0.42 -11.04
CA ASN A 150 -13.60 0.75 -10.98
C ASN A 150 -13.02 1.77 -9.98
N PRO A 151 -12.07 2.61 -10.42
CA PRO A 151 -11.34 3.51 -9.52
C PRO A 151 -12.17 4.60 -8.85
N GLU A 152 -13.42 4.81 -9.30
CA GLU A 152 -14.36 5.73 -8.67
C GLU A 152 -14.99 5.14 -7.40
N GLN A 153 -14.95 3.81 -7.25
CA GLN A 153 -15.31 3.12 -6.02
C GLN A 153 -14.08 2.86 -5.17
N ARG A 154 -14.29 2.85 -3.85
CA ARG A 154 -13.26 2.59 -2.85
C ARG A 154 -13.74 1.52 -1.87
N GLY A 155 -12.78 0.80 -1.29
CA GLY A 155 -13.05 0.03 -0.08
C GLY A 155 -13.19 0.95 1.14
N ASP A 156 -13.05 0.38 2.32
CA ASP A 156 -13.31 1.07 3.58
C ASP A 156 -12.04 1.30 4.40
N LEU A 157 -12.11 2.28 5.31
CA LEU A 157 -11.13 2.44 6.38
C LEU A 157 -11.65 1.70 7.62
N ILE A 158 -10.95 0.64 8.02
CA ILE A 158 -11.24 -0.16 9.21
C ILE A 158 -10.35 0.34 10.34
N ILE A 159 -10.96 0.86 11.40
CA ILE A 159 -10.26 1.36 12.57
C ILE A 159 -10.30 0.28 13.65
N LYS A 160 -9.12 -0.11 14.15
CA LYS A 160 -8.94 -1.09 15.23
C LYS A 160 -8.13 -0.43 16.36
N PRO A 161 -8.77 0.29 17.29
CA PRO A 161 -8.04 0.99 18.34
C PRO A 161 -7.27 0.01 19.24
N ASN A 162 -6.02 0.35 19.55
CA ASN A 162 -5.21 -0.35 20.55
C ASN A 162 -5.33 0.37 21.90
N ILE A 163 -5.88 -0.31 22.90
CA ILE A 163 -6.15 0.28 24.22
C ILE A 163 -4.88 0.24 25.07
N VAL A 164 -4.37 1.41 25.43
CA VAL A 164 -3.22 1.58 26.30
C VAL A 164 -3.70 1.72 27.75
N PHE A 165 -3.41 0.70 28.55
CA PHE A 165 -3.69 0.70 29.98
C PHE A 165 -2.69 1.59 30.74
N PRO A 166 -3.12 2.24 31.84
CA PRO A 166 -2.21 2.92 32.73
C PRO A 166 -1.23 1.93 33.36
N ARG A 167 0.04 2.30 33.49
CA ARG A 167 1.08 1.45 34.11
C ARG A 167 0.92 1.36 35.64
N PHE A 168 0.26 2.33 36.24
CA PHE A 168 0.08 2.43 37.69
C PHE A 168 -1.25 3.11 38.01
N LEU A 169 -1.87 2.68 39.10
CA LEU A 169 -3.01 3.32 39.74
C LEU A 169 -2.79 3.28 41.26
N ASP A 170 -2.98 4.41 41.93
CA ASP A 170 -2.90 4.47 43.39
C ASP A 170 -4.14 3.83 44.05
N ASN A 171 -4.09 3.69 45.38
CA ASN A 171 -5.19 3.05 46.12
C ASN A 171 -6.49 3.86 46.03
N TYR A 172 -6.42 5.18 46.01
CA TYR A 172 -7.61 6.03 45.91
C TYR A 172 -8.30 5.85 44.55
N GLN A 173 -7.54 5.88 43.46
CA GLN A 173 -8.03 5.63 42.10
C GLN A 173 -8.65 4.24 41.97
N LYS A 174 -8.01 3.21 42.53
CA LYS A 174 -8.55 1.84 42.53
C LYS A 174 -9.87 1.74 43.27
N GLU A 175 -9.99 2.37 44.44
CA GLU A 175 -11.25 2.39 45.20
C GLU A 175 -12.36 3.15 44.46
N MET A 176 -12.03 4.24 43.76
CA MET A 176 -13.00 4.95 42.92
C MET A 176 -13.47 4.09 41.74
N ILE A 177 -12.54 3.39 41.08
CA ILE A 177 -12.88 2.49 39.97
C ILE A 177 -13.80 1.35 40.43
N LYS A 178 -13.52 0.71 41.58
CA LYS A 178 -14.37 -0.34 42.16
C LYS A 178 -15.81 0.11 42.42
N LYS A 179 -16.03 1.39 42.72
CA LYS A 179 -17.37 1.95 42.97
C LYS A 179 -18.15 2.25 41.68
N LEU A 180 -17.44 2.49 40.58
CA LEU A 180 -18.03 2.96 39.31
C LEU A 180 -18.20 1.84 38.28
N LEU A 181 -17.31 0.85 38.26
CA LEU A 181 -17.38 -0.27 37.32
C LEU A 181 -18.27 -1.40 37.86
N PRO A 182 -19.00 -2.10 36.98
CA PRO A 182 -19.85 -3.23 37.34
C PRO A 182 -19.07 -4.47 37.82
#